data_AF-A2G5J3-F1
#
_entry.id   AF-A2G5J3-F1
#
_cell.length_a   1.000
_cell.length_b   1.000
_cell.length_c   1.000
_cell.angle_alpha   90.00
_cell.angle_beta   90.00
_cell.angle_gamma   90.00
#
_symmetry.space_group_name_H-M   'P 1'
#
loop_
_entity.id
_entity.type
_entity.pdbx_description
1 polymer ?
#
loop_
_entity_poly.entity_id
_entity_poly.type
_entity_poly.pdbx_seq_one_letter_code
_entity_poly.pdbx_strand_id
1 'polypeptide(L)'
;MNSSINDSSSKGELFEMIDNFGFDIEEENAIQSFDFEKAKILYESRKIIQEQDIQRRETFYRREQTKYIQQNRAEMKRQIQENEMDFENQCELERLALQEKFQRAEEKQKHELEEVTKEWKEARNKELQKIQANIDEMFVTAQNLARAHQYDTAIAKRNEAIKLKNMKNYKEYKPIDEHFRKQINFMIIRHKQEFDDMRNDYDLRIKDLKRALKLKNNAAIEQYRVNGACSSRVIMERVIDDHQNPETKRALITNLSPRKSHEMNNKTIREDSFV
;
A
#
# COMPACT_ATOMS: atom_id res chain seq x y z
N MET A 1 23.00 -20.70 -15.31
CA MET A 1 23.55 -22.07 -15.44
C MET A 1 22.39 -23.02 -15.65
N ASN A 2 22.56 -23.93 -16.62
CA ASN A 2 21.67 -25.01 -17.06
C ASN A 2 20.46 -24.63 -17.93
N SER A 3 20.77 -24.51 -19.22
CA SER A 3 19.90 -24.78 -20.36
C SER A 3 19.46 -26.24 -20.37
N SER A 4 18.15 -26.48 -20.42
CA SER A 4 17.57 -27.72 -20.94
C SER A 4 16.50 -27.35 -21.95
N ILE A 5 16.94 -27.09 -23.18
CA ILE A 5 16.10 -27.12 -24.37
C ILE A 5 15.83 -28.60 -24.62
N ASN A 6 14.66 -29.07 -24.21
CA ASN A 6 14.24 -30.43 -24.49
C ASN A 6 13.67 -30.50 -25.90
N ASP A 7 14.41 -31.27 -26.69
CA ASP A 7 14.36 -31.51 -28.11
C ASP A 7 13.28 -32.55 -28.44
N SER A 8 12.03 -32.11 -28.54
CA SER A 8 10.90 -32.95 -28.95
C SER A 8 10.10 -32.42 -30.15
N SER A 9 10.51 -31.29 -30.75
CA SER A 9 9.87 -30.71 -31.94
C SER A 9 10.31 -31.38 -33.24
N SER A 10 11.58 -31.79 -33.33
CA SER A 10 12.19 -32.20 -34.61
C SER A 10 11.67 -33.54 -35.18
N LYS A 11 11.12 -34.44 -34.35
CA LYS A 11 10.61 -35.75 -34.82
C LYS A 11 9.16 -35.75 -35.28
N GLY A 12 8.37 -34.73 -34.94
CA GLY A 12 7.01 -34.56 -35.48
C GLY A 12 6.99 -33.86 -36.83
N GLU A 13 7.98 -33.01 -37.10
CA GLU A 13 8.02 -32.11 -38.27
C GLU A 13 8.40 -32.80 -39.58
N LEU A 14 9.20 -33.88 -39.54
CA LEU A 14 9.62 -34.59 -40.75
C LEU A 14 8.52 -35.49 -41.33
N PHE A 15 7.50 -35.84 -40.54
CA PHE A 15 6.45 -36.78 -40.95
C PHE A 15 5.27 -36.07 -41.65
N GLU A 16 5.00 -34.78 -41.34
CA GLU A 16 3.91 -34.02 -41.98
C GLU A 16 4.30 -33.40 -43.34
N MET A 17 5.59 -33.19 -43.62
CA MET A 17 6.03 -32.68 -44.93
C MET A 17 6.07 -33.74 -46.04
N ILE A 18 6.18 -35.03 -45.69
CA ILE A 18 6.28 -36.12 -46.67
C ILE A 18 4.90 -36.47 -47.26
N ASP A 19 3.82 -36.35 -46.48
CA ASP A 19 2.49 -36.72 -46.95
C ASP A 19 1.93 -35.74 -48.00
N ASN A 20 2.11 -34.42 -47.85
CA ASN A 20 1.58 -33.45 -48.84
C ASN A 20 2.29 -33.50 -50.20
N PHE A 21 3.62 -33.73 -50.23
CA PHE A 21 4.35 -33.85 -51.49
C PHE A 21 3.98 -35.11 -52.29
N GLY A 22 3.57 -36.19 -51.60
CA GLY A 22 3.09 -37.42 -52.23
C GLY A 22 1.75 -37.22 -52.95
N PHE A 23 0.79 -36.54 -52.31
CA PHE A 23 -0.51 -36.25 -52.90
C PHE A 23 -0.42 -35.33 -54.12
N ASP A 24 0.45 -34.31 -54.10
CA ASP A 24 0.61 -33.38 -55.22
C ASP A 24 1.20 -34.06 -56.46
N ILE A 25 2.19 -34.94 -56.27
CA ILE A 25 2.82 -35.70 -57.36
C ILE A 25 1.87 -36.77 -57.91
N GLU A 26 1.11 -37.46 -57.04
CA GLU A 26 0.15 -38.49 -57.45
C GLU A 26 -1.11 -37.92 -58.11
N GLU A 27 -1.58 -36.74 -57.67
CA GLU A 27 -2.66 -36.01 -58.32
C GLU A 27 -2.24 -35.55 -59.72
N GLU A 28 -1.06 -34.94 -59.85
CA GLU A 28 -0.52 -34.49 -61.13
C GLU A 28 -0.32 -35.66 -62.10
N ASN A 29 0.19 -36.81 -61.61
CA ASN A 29 0.31 -38.04 -62.39
C ASN A 29 -1.05 -38.63 -62.82
N ALA A 30 -2.08 -38.52 -61.97
CA ALA A 30 -3.45 -38.95 -62.31
C ALA A 30 -4.10 -38.02 -63.35
N ILE A 31 -3.83 -36.70 -63.27
CA ILE A 31 -4.26 -35.72 -64.26
C ILE A 31 -3.57 -36.00 -65.61
N GLN A 32 -2.25 -36.26 -65.61
CA GLN A 32 -1.47 -36.57 -66.81
C GLN A 32 -1.86 -37.91 -67.45
N SER A 33 -2.38 -38.87 -66.67
CA SER A 33 -2.89 -40.15 -67.16
C SER A 33 -4.39 -40.14 -67.52
N PHE A 34 -5.04 -38.98 -67.48
CA PHE A 34 -6.49 -38.79 -67.71
C PHE A 34 -7.41 -39.53 -66.71
N ASP A 35 -6.88 -39.94 -65.55
CA ASP A 35 -7.65 -40.56 -64.46
C ASP A 35 -8.20 -39.48 -63.52
N PHE A 36 -9.23 -38.77 -64.00
CA PHE A 36 -9.85 -37.67 -63.27
C PHE A 36 -10.60 -38.11 -62.01
N GLU A 37 -11.07 -39.36 -61.95
CA GLU A 37 -11.72 -39.93 -60.76
C GLU A 37 -10.70 -40.09 -59.63
N LYS A 38 -9.51 -40.62 -59.94
CA LYS A 38 -8.42 -40.73 -58.98
C LYS A 38 -7.87 -39.36 -58.57
N ALA A 39 -7.69 -38.43 -59.52
CA ALA A 39 -7.26 -37.06 -59.21
C ALA A 39 -8.25 -36.35 -58.26
N LYS A 40 -9.56 -36.52 -58.49
CA LYS A 40 -10.61 -35.98 -57.61
C LYS A 40 -10.55 -36.56 -56.20
N ILE A 41 -10.38 -37.87 -56.06
CA ILE A 41 -10.26 -38.54 -54.75
C ILE A 41 -9.02 -38.04 -53.99
N LEU A 42 -7.88 -37.90 -54.68
CA LEU A 42 -6.64 -37.39 -54.08
C LEU A 42 -6.79 -35.93 -53.64
N TYR A 43 -7.42 -35.08 -54.46
CA TYR A 43 -7.74 -33.69 -54.13
C TYR A 43 -8.65 -33.58 -52.89
N GLU A 44 -9.74 -34.35 -52.86
CA GLU A 44 -10.69 -34.37 -51.73
C GLU A 44 -10.03 -34.89 -50.45
N SER A 45 -9.18 -35.93 -50.57
CA SER A 45 -8.43 -36.48 -49.43
C SER A 45 -7.42 -35.47 -48.88
N ARG A 46 -6.65 -34.80 -49.74
CA ARG A 46 -5.71 -33.73 -49.34
C ARG A 46 -6.45 -32.60 -48.63
N LYS A 47 -7.59 -32.17 -49.16
CA LYS A 47 -8.42 -31.12 -48.55
C LYS A 47 -8.90 -31.53 -47.15
N ILE A 48 -9.37 -32.76 -46.97
CA ILE A 48 -9.81 -33.27 -45.66
C ILE A 48 -8.64 -33.29 -44.65
N ILE A 49 -7.47 -33.77 -45.07
CA ILE A 49 -6.27 -33.80 -44.23
C ILE A 49 -5.84 -32.39 -43.82
N GLN A 50 -5.82 -31.45 -44.77
CA GLN A 50 -5.49 -30.04 -44.52
C GLN A 50 -6.50 -29.37 -43.56
N GLU A 51 -7.80 -29.63 -43.71
CA GLU A 51 -8.83 -29.13 -42.80
C GLU A 51 -8.66 -29.69 -41.37
N GLN A 52 -8.35 -30.99 -41.24
CA GLN A 52 -8.09 -31.60 -39.93
C GLN A 52 -6.83 -31.03 -39.28
N ASP A 53 -5.76 -30.79 -40.04
CA ASP A 53 -4.53 -30.16 -39.54
C ASP A 53 -4.79 -28.72 -39.06
N ILE A 54 -5.50 -27.92 -39.87
CA ILE A 54 -5.94 -26.57 -39.48
C ILE A 54 -6.74 -26.61 -38.17
N GLN A 55 -7.69 -27.52 -38.01
CA GLN A 55 -8.49 -27.65 -36.79
C GLN A 55 -7.66 -28.04 -35.57
N ARG A 56 -6.73 -29.00 -35.72
CA ARG A 56 -5.83 -29.41 -34.63
C ARG A 56 -4.95 -28.25 -34.18
N ARG A 57 -4.37 -27.52 -35.13
CA ARG A 57 -3.51 -26.37 -34.88
C ARG A 57 -4.29 -25.20 -34.28
N GLU A 58 -5.50 -24.92 -34.77
CA GLU A 58 -6.38 -23.93 -34.17
C GLU A 58 -6.69 -24.26 -32.70
N THR A 59 -6.99 -25.52 -32.41
CA THR A 59 -7.21 -26.00 -31.04
C THR A 59 -5.96 -25.82 -30.17
N PHE A 60 -4.78 -26.09 -30.72
CA PHE A 60 -3.50 -25.86 -30.06
C PHE A 60 -3.29 -24.38 -29.69
N TYR A 61 -3.42 -23.46 -30.65
CA TYR A 61 -3.23 -22.02 -30.39
C TYR A 61 -4.29 -21.44 -29.46
N ARG A 62 -5.54 -21.93 -29.50
CA ARG A 62 -6.59 -21.56 -28.52
C ARG A 62 -6.21 -21.99 -27.10
N ARG A 63 -5.61 -23.18 -26.93
CA ARG A 63 -5.08 -23.63 -25.62
C ARG A 63 -3.93 -22.77 -25.16
N GLU A 64 -2.99 -22.43 -26.04
CA GLU A 64 -1.89 -21.51 -25.73
C GLU A 64 -2.39 -20.11 -25.33
N GLN A 65 -3.40 -19.59 -26.03
CA GLN A 65 -4.04 -18.32 -25.67
C GLN A 65 -4.65 -18.39 -24.27
N THR A 66 -5.33 -19.49 -23.96
CA THR A 66 -5.94 -19.71 -22.64
C THR A 66 -4.88 -19.77 -21.55
N LYS A 67 -3.77 -20.49 -21.78
CA LYS A 67 -2.64 -20.53 -20.85
C LYS A 67 -2.03 -19.16 -20.62
N TYR A 68 -1.84 -18.37 -21.68
CA TYR A 68 -1.32 -17.01 -21.58
C TYR A 68 -2.23 -16.12 -20.71
N ILE A 69 -3.55 -16.16 -20.93
CA ILE A 69 -4.52 -15.40 -20.11
C ILE A 69 -4.49 -15.88 -18.65
N GLN A 70 -4.38 -17.19 -18.40
CA GLN A 70 -4.28 -17.73 -17.05
C GLN A 70 -2.99 -17.28 -16.34
N GLN A 71 -1.84 -17.29 -17.02
CA GLN A 71 -0.57 -16.80 -16.50
C GLN A 71 -0.67 -15.30 -16.16
N ASN A 72 -1.22 -14.49 -17.07
CA ASN A 72 -1.45 -13.07 -16.84
C ASN A 72 -2.38 -12.81 -15.64
N ARG A 73 -3.42 -13.65 -15.45
CA ARG A 73 -4.29 -13.58 -14.27
C ARG A 73 -3.56 -13.94 -12.98
N ALA A 74 -2.72 -14.97 -13.00
CA ALA A 74 -1.92 -15.37 -11.85
C ALA A 74 -0.93 -14.27 -11.46
N GLU A 75 -0.28 -13.66 -12.45
CA GLU A 75 0.65 -12.55 -12.26
C GLU A 75 -0.04 -11.32 -11.64
N MET A 76 -1.22 -10.94 -12.15
CA MET A 76 -2.02 -9.86 -11.56
C MET A 76 -2.34 -10.14 -10.08
N LYS A 77 -2.75 -11.37 -9.75
CA LYS A 77 -3.05 -11.74 -8.35
C LYS A 77 -1.80 -11.65 -7.47
N ARG A 78 -0.65 -12.12 -7.96
CA ARG A 78 0.63 -12.04 -7.27
C ARG A 78 1.01 -10.59 -6.98
N GLN A 79 0.92 -9.72 -7.97
CA GLN A 79 1.21 -8.29 -7.80
C GLN A 79 0.29 -7.62 -6.79
N ILE A 80 -1.01 -7.94 -6.79
CA ILE A 80 -1.95 -7.41 -5.79
C ILE A 80 -1.56 -7.87 -4.38
N GLN A 81 -1.21 -9.15 -4.20
CA GLN A 81 -0.76 -9.67 -2.91
C GLN A 81 0.55 -9.02 -2.44
N GLU A 82 1.51 -8.82 -3.34
CA GLU A 82 2.76 -8.11 -3.04
C GLU A 82 2.49 -6.66 -2.62
N ASN A 83 1.59 -5.96 -3.32
CA ASN A 83 1.17 -4.60 -2.95
C ASN A 83 0.52 -4.53 -1.57
N GLU A 84 -0.33 -5.51 -1.22
CA GLU A 84 -0.99 -5.62 0.08
C GLU A 84 0.03 -5.82 1.21
N MET A 85 0.97 -6.75 1.02
CA MET A 85 2.05 -7.01 1.97
C MET A 85 2.96 -5.78 2.15
N ASP A 86 3.32 -5.09 1.06
CA ASP A 86 4.08 -3.84 1.12
C ASP A 86 3.33 -2.76 1.90
N PHE A 87 2.02 -2.64 1.70
CA PHE A 87 1.18 -1.71 2.43
C PHE A 87 1.14 -2.02 3.92
N GLU A 88 0.98 -3.29 4.31
CA GLU A 88 1.01 -3.73 5.71
C GLU A 88 2.36 -3.41 6.36
N ASN A 89 3.46 -3.72 5.68
CA ASN A 89 4.81 -3.39 6.15
C ASN A 89 4.99 -1.88 6.35
N GLN A 90 4.51 -1.05 5.41
CA GLN A 90 4.59 0.40 5.55
C GLN A 90 3.72 0.93 6.70
N CYS A 91 2.52 0.36 6.91
CA CYS A 91 1.68 0.72 8.05
C CYS A 91 2.38 0.40 9.39
N GLU A 92 3.03 -0.76 9.48
CA GLU A 92 3.78 -1.14 10.69
C GLU A 92 4.98 -0.22 10.94
N LEU A 93 5.72 0.16 9.90
CA LEU A 93 6.82 1.12 10.03
C LEU A 93 6.33 2.49 10.52
N GLU A 94 5.24 3.01 9.96
CA GLU A 94 4.65 4.29 10.40
C GLU A 94 4.10 4.19 11.84
N ARG A 95 3.54 3.04 12.23
CA ARG A 95 3.08 2.79 13.62
C ARG A 95 4.24 2.82 14.61
N LEU A 96 5.35 2.15 14.29
CA LEU A 96 6.55 2.16 15.12
C LEU A 96 7.16 3.56 15.21
N ALA A 97 7.25 4.28 14.09
CA ALA A 97 7.74 5.65 14.06
C ALA A 97 6.87 6.60 14.91
N LEU A 98 5.55 6.44 14.85
CA LEU A 98 4.61 7.19 15.68
C LEU A 98 4.81 6.87 17.18
N GLN A 99 4.93 5.58 17.53
CA GLN A 99 5.18 5.16 18.92
C GLN A 99 6.47 5.79 19.48
N GLU A 100 7.54 5.80 18.68
CA GLU A 100 8.80 6.43 19.09
C GLU A 100 8.64 7.95 19.27
N LYS A 101 7.93 8.63 18.37
CA LYS A 101 7.61 10.07 18.52
C LYS A 101 6.83 10.34 19.81
N PHE A 102 5.83 9.52 20.14
CA PHE A 102 5.06 9.64 21.38
C PHE A 102 5.96 9.49 22.61
N GLN A 103 6.84 8.49 22.63
CA GLN A 103 7.75 8.27 23.76
C GLN A 103 8.70 9.46 23.97
N ARG A 104 9.32 9.96 22.90
CA ARG A 104 10.20 11.14 22.99
C ARG A 104 9.44 12.39 23.45
N ALA A 105 8.21 12.57 23.00
CA ALA A 105 7.37 13.67 23.44
C ALA A 105 7.03 13.53 24.94
N GLU A 106 6.61 12.36 25.39
CA GLU A 106 6.31 12.09 26.81
C GLU A 106 7.52 12.38 27.72
N GLU A 107 8.71 11.92 27.34
CA GLU A 107 9.95 12.20 28.08
C GLU A 107 10.24 13.69 28.18
N LYS A 108 10.13 14.41 27.06
CA LYS A 108 10.34 15.86 27.01
C LYS A 108 9.30 16.61 27.86
N GLN A 109 8.03 16.22 27.77
CA GLN A 109 6.94 16.83 28.51
C GLN A 109 7.06 16.59 30.02
N LYS A 110 7.52 15.39 30.41
CA LYS A 110 7.84 15.06 31.81
C LYS A 110 8.98 15.93 32.33
N HIS A 111 10.05 16.09 31.55
CA HIS A 111 11.17 16.96 31.93
C HIS A 111 10.72 18.41 32.15
N GLU A 112 9.92 18.95 31.24
CA GLU A 112 9.37 20.32 31.36
C GLU A 112 8.50 20.48 32.61
N LEU A 113 7.67 19.48 32.93
CA LEU A 113 6.87 19.49 34.16
C LEU A 113 7.75 19.45 35.43
N GLU A 114 8.84 18.68 35.41
CA GLU A 114 9.80 18.63 36.51
C GLU A 114 10.49 19.99 36.71
N GLU A 115 10.87 20.67 35.62
CA GLU A 115 11.45 22.02 35.65
C GLU A 115 10.47 23.05 36.25
N VAL A 116 9.24 23.11 35.73
CA VAL A 116 8.21 24.03 36.25
C VAL A 116 7.89 23.74 37.73
N THR A 117 7.89 22.47 38.12
CA THR A 117 7.69 22.07 39.52
C THR A 117 8.84 22.52 40.42
N LYS A 118 10.09 22.44 39.92
CA LYS A 118 11.27 22.91 40.63
C LYS A 118 11.22 24.43 40.81
N GLU A 119 10.91 25.17 39.75
CA GLU A 119 10.76 26.63 39.80
C GLU A 119 9.68 27.07 40.79
N TRP A 120 8.54 26.37 40.81
CA TRP A 120 7.46 26.63 41.77
C TRP A 120 7.93 26.46 43.23
N LYS A 121 8.66 25.38 43.52
CA LYS A 121 9.22 25.12 44.86
C LYS A 121 10.23 26.20 45.25
N GLU A 122 11.09 26.60 44.33
CA GLU A 122 12.09 27.66 44.55
C GLU A 122 11.42 29.02 44.81
N ALA A 123 10.39 29.38 44.04
CA ALA A 123 9.63 30.61 44.23
C ALA A 123 8.95 30.63 45.61
N ARG A 124 8.32 29.52 46.02
CA ARG A 124 7.73 29.40 47.37
C ARG A 124 8.78 29.49 48.48
N ASN A 125 9.94 28.86 48.30
CA ASN A 125 11.02 28.92 49.29
C ASN A 125 11.60 30.34 49.44
N LYS A 126 11.78 31.07 48.33
CA LYS A 126 12.19 32.48 48.37
C LYS A 126 11.18 33.34 49.14
N GLU A 127 9.88 33.11 48.92
CA GLU A 127 8.85 33.85 49.64
C GLU A 127 8.81 33.48 51.13
N LEU A 128 8.99 32.20 51.47
CA LEU A 128 9.12 31.74 52.85
C LEU A 128 10.29 32.42 53.57
N GLN A 129 11.44 32.59 52.90
CA GLN A 129 12.59 33.30 53.46
C GLN A 129 12.27 34.76 53.77
N LYS A 130 11.52 35.46 52.90
CA LYS A 130 11.07 36.84 53.17
C LYS A 130 10.12 36.91 54.35
N ILE A 131 9.17 35.97 54.43
CA ILE A 131 8.23 35.90 55.55
C ILE A 131 8.98 35.65 56.86
N GLN A 132 9.97 34.75 56.86
CA GLN A 132 10.79 34.50 58.04
C GLN A 132 11.58 35.73 58.45
N ALA A 133 12.17 36.46 57.50
CA ALA A 133 12.86 37.72 57.79
C ALA A 133 11.93 38.77 58.39
N ASN A 134 10.69 38.90 57.89
CA ASN A 134 9.67 39.79 58.46
C ASN A 134 9.28 39.36 59.88
N ILE A 135 9.10 38.07 60.14
CA ILE A 135 8.84 37.55 61.50
C ILE A 135 9.98 37.94 62.45
N ASP A 136 11.23 37.78 62.02
CA ASP A 136 12.42 38.12 62.82
C ASP A 136 12.48 39.64 63.09
N GLU A 137 12.17 40.48 62.10
CA GLU A 137 12.04 41.92 62.25
C GLU A 137 10.94 42.33 63.23
N MET A 138 9.78 41.64 63.21
CA MET A 138 8.70 41.86 64.16
C MET A 138 9.13 41.53 65.60
N PHE A 139 9.94 40.48 65.79
CA PHE A 139 10.52 40.16 67.10
C PHE A 139 11.51 41.22 67.57
N VAL A 140 12.40 41.71 66.71
CA VAL A 140 13.33 42.81 67.04
C VAL A 140 12.56 44.08 67.39
N THR A 141 11.53 44.40 66.63
CA THR A 141 10.65 45.56 66.90
C THR A 141 9.96 45.43 68.26
N ALA A 142 9.43 44.24 68.59
CA ALA A 142 8.83 43.99 69.90
C ALA A 142 9.85 44.17 71.04
N GLN A 143 11.11 43.75 70.87
CA GLN A 143 12.17 43.98 71.85
C GLN A 143 12.47 45.47 72.03
N ASN A 144 12.54 46.23 70.95
CA ASN A 144 12.78 47.67 71.00
C ASN A 144 11.64 48.44 71.70
N LEU A 145 10.38 48.05 71.42
CA LEU A 145 9.21 48.59 72.13
C LEU A 145 9.23 48.29 73.63
N ALA A 146 9.64 47.07 74.00
CA ALA A 146 9.81 46.69 75.40
C ALA A 146 10.93 47.50 76.09
N ARG A 147 12.05 47.75 75.41
CA ARG A 147 13.13 48.63 75.91
C ARG A 147 12.66 50.07 76.11
N ALA A 148 11.73 50.54 75.29
CA ALA A 148 11.08 51.85 75.43
C ALA A 148 9.93 51.85 76.46
N HIS A 149 9.78 50.78 77.26
CA HIS A 149 8.73 50.60 78.28
C HIS A 149 7.29 50.55 77.74
N GLN A 150 7.10 50.29 76.44
CA GLN A 150 5.78 50.11 75.83
C GLN A 150 5.43 48.61 75.79
N TYR A 151 5.10 48.04 76.95
CA TYR A 151 4.95 46.59 77.09
C TYR A 151 3.72 46.02 76.38
N ASP A 152 2.58 46.70 76.42
CA ASP A 152 1.35 46.20 75.79
C ASP A 152 1.49 46.11 74.26
N THR A 153 2.12 47.11 73.64
CA THR A 153 2.40 47.10 72.19
C THR A 153 3.46 46.06 71.82
N ALA A 154 4.49 45.87 72.66
CA ALA A 154 5.48 44.83 72.49
C ALA A 154 4.86 43.42 72.54
N ILE A 155 3.97 43.16 73.51
CA ILE A 155 3.25 41.87 73.63
C ILE A 155 2.37 41.64 72.41
N ALA A 156 1.63 42.66 71.97
CA ALA A 156 0.80 42.58 70.77
C ALA A 156 1.63 42.21 69.54
N LYS A 157 2.77 42.89 69.31
CA LYS A 157 3.66 42.63 68.17
C LYS A 157 4.31 41.25 68.21
N ARG A 158 4.75 40.80 69.40
CA ARG A 158 5.26 39.43 69.61
C ARG A 158 4.19 38.38 69.29
N ASN A 159 2.98 38.58 69.79
CA ASN A 159 1.89 37.64 69.56
C ASN A 159 1.50 37.59 68.06
N GLU A 160 1.58 38.72 67.35
CA GLU A 160 1.41 38.79 65.89
C GLU A 160 2.50 37.96 65.16
N ALA A 161 3.77 38.13 65.54
CA ALA A 161 4.89 37.37 64.97
C ALA A 161 4.76 35.86 65.24
N ILE A 162 4.37 35.46 66.45
CA ILE A 162 4.11 34.05 66.80
C ILE A 162 2.94 33.49 65.98
N LYS A 163 1.85 34.25 65.83
CA LYS A 163 0.71 33.83 65.01
C LYS A 163 1.16 33.58 63.57
N LEU A 164 1.92 34.50 62.98
CA LEU A 164 2.42 34.37 61.61
C LEU A 164 3.37 33.17 61.47
N LYS A 165 4.32 32.99 62.41
CA LYS A 165 5.23 31.84 62.45
C LYS A 165 4.53 30.49 62.51
N ASN A 166 3.37 30.44 63.19
CA ASN A 166 2.59 29.21 63.34
C ASN A 166 1.63 28.96 62.16
N MET A 167 1.54 29.86 61.17
CA MET A 167 0.71 29.65 59.98
C MET A 167 1.35 28.61 59.05
N LYS A 168 0.56 27.63 58.62
CA LYS A 168 0.99 26.65 57.60
C LYS A 168 0.87 27.16 56.17
N ASN A 169 -0.05 28.11 55.95
CA ASN A 169 -0.36 28.66 54.63
C ASN A 169 -0.34 30.19 54.68
N TYR A 170 0.66 30.77 54.04
CA TYR A 170 0.84 32.20 53.91
C TYR A 170 0.00 32.75 52.75
N LYS A 171 -0.55 33.96 52.89
CA LYS A 171 -1.41 34.57 51.85
C LYS A 171 -0.59 34.89 50.60
N GLU A 172 0.70 35.17 50.80
CA GLU A 172 1.74 35.49 49.83
C GLU A 172 2.00 34.32 48.86
N TYR A 173 1.67 33.07 49.24
CA TYR A 173 1.75 31.92 48.33
C TYR A 173 0.68 31.92 47.26
N LYS A 174 -0.51 32.49 47.50
CA LYS A 174 -1.63 32.46 46.54
C LYS A 174 -1.26 33.00 45.16
N PRO A 175 -0.64 34.19 44.99
CA PRO A 175 -0.26 34.68 43.68
C PRO A 175 0.78 33.79 42.98
N ILE A 176 1.71 33.18 43.73
CA ILE A 176 2.72 32.25 43.20
C ILE A 176 2.02 30.99 42.69
N ASP A 177 1.16 30.38 43.51
CA ASP A 177 0.43 29.17 43.15
C ASP A 177 -0.51 29.42 41.96
N GLU A 178 -1.15 30.58 41.90
CA GLU A 178 -2.00 30.94 40.77
C GLU A 178 -1.22 31.13 39.47
N HIS A 179 -0.03 31.76 39.53
CA HIS A 179 0.85 31.92 38.38
C HIS A 179 1.27 30.55 37.81
N PHE A 180 1.84 29.68 38.65
CA PHE A 180 2.29 28.35 38.22
C PHE A 180 1.14 27.45 37.79
N ARG A 181 -0.04 27.54 38.43
CA ARG A 181 -1.23 26.83 37.97
C ARG A 181 -1.64 27.23 36.56
N LYS A 182 -1.61 28.53 36.23
CA LYS A 182 -1.89 29.01 34.87
C LYS A 182 -0.86 28.46 33.87
N GLN A 183 0.42 28.54 34.22
CA GLN A 183 1.52 28.02 33.38
C GLN A 183 1.38 26.52 33.10
N ILE A 184 1.12 25.71 34.14
CA ILE A 184 0.90 24.26 34.00
C ILE A 184 -0.34 23.98 33.13
N ASN A 185 -1.43 24.72 33.32
CA ASN A 185 -2.62 24.54 32.47
C ASN A 185 -2.34 24.83 30.99
N PHE A 186 -1.62 25.91 30.68
CA PHE A 186 -1.21 26.20 29.30
C PHE A 186 -0.31 25.10 28.73
N MET A 187 0.62 24.60 29.54
CA MET A 187 1.50 23.52 29.17
C MET A 187 0.72 22.23 28.87
N ILE A 188 -0.23 21.83 29.71
CA ILE A 188 -1.09 20.65 29.50
C ILE A 188 -1.89 20.77 28.21
N ILE A 189 -2.49 21.95 27.95
CA ILE A 189 -3.24 22.19 26.71
C ILE A 189 -2.33 22.02 25.50
N ARG A 190 -1.12 22.61 25.54
CA ARG A 190 -0.14 22.49 24.46
C ARG A 190 0.34 21.05 24.25
N HIS A 191 0.66 20.33 25.33
CA HIS A 191 1.07 18.92 25.28
C HIS A 191 -0.03 18.03 24.69
N LYS A 192 -1.28 18.28 25.05
CA LYS A 192 -2.44 17.59 24.46
C LYS A 192 -2.56 17.88 22.97
N GLN A 193 -2.45 19.15 22.57
CA GLN A 193 -2.50 19.54 21.16
C GLN A 193 -1.39 18.86 20.35
N GLU A 194 -0.18 18.79 20.89
CA GLU A 194 0.95 18.11 20.26
C GLU A 194 0.65 16.63 19.98
N PHE A 195 0.02 15.92 20.92
CA PHE A 195 -0.40 14.54 20.72
C PHE A 195 -1.55 14.40 19.71
N ASP A 196 -2.53 15.31 19.74
CA ASP A 196 -3.62 15.34 18.77
C ASP A 196 -3.07 15.59 17.35
N ASP A 197 -2.09 16.49 17.20
CA ASP A 197 -1.42 16.77 15.92
C ASP A 197 -0.64 15.56 15.41
N MET A 198 0.10 14.86 16.27
CA MET A 198 0.81 13.61 15.89
C MET A 198 -0.15 12.52 15.42
N ARG A 199 -1.29 12.39 16.09
CA ARG A 199 -2.34 11.43 15.69
C ARG A 199 -2.93 11.79 14.34
N ASN A 200 -3.24 13.07 14.13
CA ASN A 200 -3.78 13.54 12.85
C ASN A 200 -2.79 13.33 11.70
N ASP A 201 -1.50 13.60 11.92
CA ASP A 201 -0.44 13.35 10.93
C ASP A 201 -0.38 11.86 10.55
N TYR A 202 -0.41 10.96 11.56
CA TYR A 202 -0.45 9.52 11.33
C TYR A 202 -1.71 9.09 10.54
N ASP A 203 -2.89 9.57 10.92
CA ASP A 203 -4.14 9.23 10.23
C ASP A 203 -4.11 9.69 8.76
N LEU A 204 -3.54 10.87 8.48
CA LEU A 204 -3.31 11.35 7.11
C LEU A 204 -2.34 10.44 6.36
N ARG A 205 -1.25 10.02 7.01
CA ARG A 205 -0.25 9.14 6.41
C ARG A 205 -0.83 7.77 6.03
N ILE A 206 -1.59 7.14 6.94
CA ILE A 206 -2.29 5.89 6.66
C ILE A 206 -3.30 6.04 5.53
N LYS A 207 -4.01 7.17 5.47
CA LYS A 207 -4.94 7.47 4.38
C LYS A 207 -4.23 7.57 3.03
N ASP A 208 -3.05 8.19 2.99
CA ASP A 208 -2.23 8.27 1.78
C ASP A 208 -1.69 6.91 1.35
N LEU A 209 -1.23 6.08 2.30
CA LEU A 209 -0.83 4.70 2.03
C LEU A 209 -2.00 3.88 1.44
N LYS A 210 -3.21 4.03 1.97
CA LYS A 210 -4.42 3.36 1.42
C LYS A 210 -4.73 3.82 0.00
N ARG A 211 -4.58 5.12 -0.29
CA ARG A 211 -4.76 5.65 -1.66
C ARG A 211 -3.71 5.08 -2.61
N ALA A 212 -2.45 5.01 -2.16
CA ALA A 212 -1.36 4.45 -2.93
C ALA A 212 -1.58 2.96 -3.24
N LEU A 213 -2.01 2.16 -2.25
CA LEU A 213 -2.38 0.76 -2.45
C LEU A 213 -3.48 0.62 -3.52
N LYS A 214 -4.55 1.41 -3.41
CA LYS A 214 -5.63 1.39 -4.40
C LYS A 214 -5.14 1.71 -5.81
N LEU A 215 -4.26 2.71 -5.93
CA LEU A 215 -3.67 3.09 -7.23
C LEU A 215 -2.82 1.96 -7.81
N LYS A 216 -1.94 1.34 -6.99
CA LYS A 216 -1.12 0.20 -7.41
C LYS A 216 -1.96 -1.00 -7.85
N ASN A 217 -3.00 -1.34 -7.09
CA ASN A 217 -3.90 -2.44 -7.45
C ASN A 217 -4.69 -2.16 -8.73
N ASN A 218 -5.16 -0.92 -8.92
CA ASN A 218 -5.78 -0.51 -10.17
C ASN A 218 -4.79 -0.63 -11.35
N ALA A 219 -3.54 -0.22 -11.18
CA ALA A 219 -2.51 -0.34 -12.21
C ALA A 219 -2.27 -1.82 -12.61
N ALA A 220 -2.21 -2.73 -11.64
CA ALA A 220 -2.10 -4.17 -11.90
C ALA A 220 -3.31 -4.72 -12.68
N ILE A 221 -4.53 -4.27 -12.36
CA ILE A 221 -5.76 -4.65 -13.07
C ILE A 221 -5.76 -4.11 -14.50
N GLU A 222 -5.37 -2.85 -14.71
CA GLU A 222 -5.30 -2.29 -16.06
C GLU A 222 -4.22 -2.98 -16.89
N GLN A 223 -3.08 -3.31 -16.29
CA GLN A 223 -2.04 -4.09 -16.97
C GLN A 223 -2.53 -5.49 -17.35
N TYR A 224 -3.29 -6.16 -16.47
CA TYR A 224 -3.96 -7.41 -16.82
C TYR A 224 -4.90 -7.25 -18.03
N ARG A 225 -5.71 -6.20 -18.07
CA ARG A 225 -6.62 -5.92 -19.20
C ARG A 225 -5.88 -5.68 -20.50
N VAL A 226 -4.83 -4.87 -20.48
CA VAL A 226 -3.99 -4.58 -21.65
C VAL A 226 -3.35 -5.87 -22.16
N ASN A 227 -2.69 -6.63 -21.29
CA ASN A 227 -2.07 -7.90 -21.66
C ASN A 227 -3.11 -8.91 -22.19
N GLY A 228 -4.30 -8.96 -21.58
CA GLY A 228 -5.42 -9.77 -22.07
C GLY A 228 -5.87 -9.38 -23.47
N ALA A 229 -6.00 -8.08 -23.75
CA ALA A 229 -6.34 -7.57 -25.08
C ALA A 229 -5.24 -7.87 -26.12
N CYS A 230 -3.97 -7.88 -25.70
CA CYS A 230 -2.84 -8.25 -26.54
C CYS A 230 -2.68 -9.77 -26.75
N SER A 231 -3.45 -10.61 -26.04
CA SER A 231 -3.30 -12.08 -26.13
C SER A 231 -3.44 -12.60 -27.56
N SER A 232 -4.41 -12.12 -28.33
CA SER A 232 -4.59 -12.51 -29.74
C SER A 232 -3.40 -12.10 -30.60
N ARG A 233 -2.77 -10.93 -30.32
CA ARG A 233 -1.56 -10.49 -31.04
C ARG A 233 -0.39 -11.44 -30.77
N VAL A 234 -0.15 -11.76 -29.50
CA VAL A 234 0.93 -12.69 -29.09
C VAL A 234 0.77 -14.06 -29.76
N ILE A 235 -0.47 -14.54 -29.88
CA ILE A 235 -0.76 -15.81 -30.54
C ILE A 235 -0.58 -15.70 -32.05
N MET A 236 -1.01 -14.60 -32.67
CA MET A 236 -0.79 -14.37 -34.10
C MET A 236 0.71 -14.26 -34.45
N GLU A 237 1.51 -13.59 -33.62
CA GLU A 237 2.97 -13.54 -33.78
C GLU A 237 3.57 -14.96 -33.78
N ARG A 238 3.16 -15.82 -32.84
CA ARG A 238 3.57 -17.24 -32.82
C ARG A 238 3.16 -18.01 -34.08
N VAL A 239 1.93 -17.82 -34.57
CA VAL A 239 1.46 -18.46 -35.82
C VAL A 239 2.30 -18.01 -37.04
N ILE A 240 2.72 -16.75 -37.05
CA ILE A 240 3.55 -16.19 -38.13
C ILE A 240 4.96 -16.79 -38.08
N ASP A 241 5.53 -16.91 -36.87
CA ASP A 241 6.89 -17.40 -36.65
C ASP A 241 7.03 -18.93 -36.87
N ASP A 242 5.97 -19.71 -36.64
CA ASP A 242 6.00 -21.16 -36.85
C ASP A 242 6.25 -21.55 -38.33
N HIS A 243 7.05 -22.59 -38.60
CA HIS A 243 7.44 -22.99 -39.97
C HIS A 243 6.34 -23.76 -40.76
N GLN A 244 5.13 -23.19 -40.83
CA GLN A 244 3.98 -23.82 -41.50
C GLN A 244 3.83 -23.41 -42.98
N ASN A 245 3.13 -24.24 -43.77
CA ASN A 245 2.72 -23.89 -45.13
C ASN A 245 1.94 -22.55 -45.13
N PRO A 246 2.25 -21.61 -46.04
CA PRO A 246 1.54 -20.34 -46.20
C PRO A 246 0.00 -20.43 -46.19
N GLU A 247 -0.59 -21.48 -46.76
CA GLU A 247 -2.05 -21.65 -46.79
C GLU A 247 -2.64 -21.94 -45.40
N THR A 248 -2.01 -22.84 -44.65
CA THR A 248 -2.37 -23.16 -43.26
C THR A 248 -2.21 -21.93 -42.36
N LYS A 249 -1.13 -21.14 -42.54
CA LYS A 249 -0.95 -19.86 -41.83
C LYS A 249 -2.08 -18.87 -42.10
N ARG A 250 -2.47 -18.68 -43.37
CA ARG A 250 -3.58 -17.77 -43.72
C ARG A 250 -4.90 -18.23 -43.11
N ALA A 251 -5.18 -19.53 -43.14
CA ALA A 251 -6.38 -20.10 -42.52
C ALA A 251 -6.40 -19.87 -40.99
N LEU A 252 -5.28 -20.13 -40.31
CA LEU A 252 -5.14 -19.93 -38.87
C LEU A 252 -5.24 -18.46 -38.46
N ILE A 253 -4.57 -17.54 -39.17
CA ILE A 253 -4.66 -16.10 -38.92
C ILE A 253 -6.11 -15.63 -39.09
N THR A 254 -6.81 -16.13 -40.11
CA THR A 254 -8.22 -15.79 -40.35
C THR A 254 -9.13 -16.33 -39.23
N ASN A 255 -8.90 -17.57 -38.79
CA ASN A 255 -9.72 -18.22 -37.77
C ASN A 255 -9.49 -17.67 -36.35
N LEU A 256 -8.26 -17.28 -36.03
CA LEU A 256 -7.83 -16.76 -34.74
C LEU A 256 -7.91 -15.22 -34.67
N SER A 257 -8.27 -14.56 -35.77
CA SER A 257 -8.42 -13.10 -35.80
C SER A 257 -9.55 -12.64 -34.87
N PRO A 258 -9.34 -11.56 -34.10
CA PRO A 258 -10.40 -10.94 -33.31
C PRO A 258 -11.66 -10.56 -34.11
N ARG A 259 -11.52 -10.33 -35.43
CA ARG A 259 -12.63 -9.96 -36.32
C ARG A 259 -13.66 -11.07 -36.45
N LYS A 260 -13.22 -12.33 -36.56
CA LYS A 260 -14.11 -13.50 -36.69
C LYS A 260 -14.83 -13.83 -35.38
N SER A 261 -14.17 -13.61 -34.24
CA SER A 261 -14.81 -13.75 -32.92
C SER A 261 -15.87 -12.69 -32.63
N HIS A 262 -15.72 -11.48 -33.19
CA HIS A 262 -16.70 -10.39 -33.00
C HIS A 262 -17.97 -10.58 -33.83
N GLU A 263 -17.85 -11.16 -35.04
CA GLU A 263 -18.99 -11.53 -35.89
C GLU A 263 -19.82 -12.68 -35.30
N MET A 264 -19.17 -13.66 -34.65
CA MET A 264 -19.87 -14.74 -33.94
C MET A 264 -20.68 -14.19 -32.75
N ASN A 265 -20.11 -13.31 -31.93
CA ASN A 265 -20.83 -12.70 -30.79
C ASN A 265 -21.97 -11.77 -31.21
N ASN A 266 -21.84 -11.03 -32.32
CA ASN A 266 -22.92 -10.17 -32.83
C ASN A 266 -24.06 -10.94 -33.49
N LYS A 267 -23.82 -12.17 -33.98
CA LYS A 267 -24.88 -13.08 -34.44
C LYS A 267 -25.69 -13.64 -33.27
N THR A 268 -25.02 -14.09 -32.21
CA THR A 268 -25.68 -14.62 -30.99
C THR A 268 -26.54 -13.56 -30.30
N ILE A 269 -26.08 -12.29 -30.21
CA ILE A 269 -26.85 -11.20 -29.61
C ILE A 269 -28.09 -10.81 -30.45
N ARG A 270 -28.05 -11.00 -31.78
CA ARG A 270 -29.21 -10.74 -32.65
C ARG A 270 -30.26 -11.85 -32.60
N GLU A 271 -29.84 -13.10 -32.38
CA GLU A 271 -30.74 -14.25 -32.27
C GLU A 271 -31.48 -14.28 -30.91
N ASP A 272 -30.86 -13.81 -29.82
CA ASP A 272 -31.52 -13.70 -28.50
C ASP A 272 -32.40 -12.44 -28.33
N SER A 273 -32.36 -11.50 -29.28
CA SER A 273 -33.23 -10.30 -29.29
C SER A 273 -34.55 -10.49 -30.04
N PHE A 274 -34.80 -11.72 -30.53
CA PHE A 274 -36.03 -12.16 -31.17
C PHE A 274 -36.55 -13.46 -30.52
N VAL A 275 -36.68 -13.46 -29.19
CA VAL A 275 -37.56 -14.37 -28.43
C VAL A 275 -38.32 -13.56 -27.38
#